data_AF-A0A661IKH5-F1
#
_entry.id   AF-A0A661IKH5-F1
#
_cell.length_a   1.000
_cell.length_b   1.000
_cell.length_c   1.000
_cell.angle_alpha   90.00
_cell.angle_beta   90.00
_cell.angle_gamma   90.00
#
_symmetry.space_group_name_H-M   'P 1'
#
loop_
_entity.id
_entity.type
_entity.pdbx_description
1 polymer ?
#
loop_
_entity_poly.entity_id
_entity_poly.type
_entity_poly.pdbx_seq_one_letter_code
_entity_poly.pdbx_strand_id
1 'polypeptide(L)'
;MKKLVLLVLLAITLLVPCSAFSASYSLTWTANTEPDLAGYLIYVNNNFVEAVDKDQLTYTLDVGDTSINVIFITAIDYSGNESEKSNTAFIINKTAVVNDGIEPTKVQLSIIIQ
;
A
#
# COMPACT_ATOMS: atom_id res chain seq x y z
N MET A 1 -21.03 -43.27 10.08
CA MET A 1 -19.75 -42.74 10.60
C MET A 1 -18.78 -42.32 9.50
N LYS A 2 -18.53 -43.14 8.45
CA LYS A 2 -17.56 -42.81 7.37
C LYS A 2 -17.89 -41.53 6.55
N LYS A 3 -19.16 -41.28 6.24
CA LYS A 3 -19.61 -40.04 5.54
C LYS A 3 -19.53 -38.78 6.40
N LEU A 4 -19.63 -38.91 7.73
CA LEU A 4 -19.55 -37.77 8.67
C LEU A 4 -18.09 -37.32 8.86
N VAL A 5 -17.15 -38.27 8.91
CA VAL A 5 -15.70 -38.00 8.99
C VAL A 5 -15.18 -37.31 7.72
N LEU A 6 -15.70 -37.68 6.54
CA LEU A 6 -15.31 -37.07 5.26
C LEU A 6 -15.80 -35.62 5.13
N LEU A 7 -17.00 -35.30 5.62
CA LEU A 7 -17.54 -33.93 5.66
C LEU A 7 -16.81 -33.04 6.66
N VAL A 8 -16.41 -33.58 7.80
CA VAL A 8 -15.61 -32.85 8.81
C VAL A 8 -14.20 -32.58 8.30
N LEU A 9 -13.55 -33.52 7.58
CA LEU A 9 -12.26 -33.26 6.94
C LEU A 9 -12.35 -32.21 5.83
N LEU A 10 -13.40 -32.24 5.00
CA LEU A 10 -13.59 -31.26 3.92
C LEU A 10 -13.84 -29.84 4.46
N ALA A 11 -14.59 -29.72 5.55
CA ALA A 11 -14.84 -28.44 6.22
C ALA A 11 -13.59 -27.85 6.90
N ILE A 12 -12.70 -28.69 7.43
CA ILE A 12 -11.45 -28.24 8.07
C ILE A 12 -10.41 -27.78 7.02
N THR A 13 -10.41 -28.38 5.82
CA THR A 13 -9.50 -27.95 4.73
C THR A 13 -9.88 -26.61 4.09
N LEU A 14 -11.12 -26.15 4.24
CA LEU A 14 -11.62 -24.87 3.70
C LEU A 14 -11.26 -23.65 4.56
N LEU A 15 -10.64 -23.85 5.72
CA LEU A 15 -10.32 -22.81 6.69
C LEU A 15 -8.80 -22.65 6.88
N VAL A 16 -8.02 -22.75 5.80
CA VAL A 16 -6.64 -22.27 5.82
C VAL A 16 -6.71 -20.76 5.59
N PRO A 17 -6.51 -19.90 6.62
CA PRO A 17 -6.25 -18.50 6.34
C PRO A 17 -4.99 -18.48 5.47
N CYS A 18 -5.13 -18.04 4.22
CA CYS A 18 -3.97 -17.66 3.43
C CYS A 18 -3.39 -16.44 4.14
N SER A 19 -2.43 -16.66 5.03
CA SER A 19 -1.65 -15.58 5.62
C SER A 19 -0.82 -14.99 4.49
N ALA A 20 -1.38 -13.99 3.79
CA ALA A 20 -0.60 -13.15 2.92
C ALA A 20 0.41 -12.42 3.82
N PHE A 21 1.70 -12.72 3.66
CA PHE A 21 2.75 -11.85 4.17
C PHE A 21 2.63 -10.54 3.38
N SER A 22 2.21 -9.48 4.04
CA SER A 22 2.23 -8.13 3.47
C SER A 22 3.44 -7.41 4.05
N ALA A 23 4.24 -6.80 3.19
CA ALA A 23 5.28 -5.88 3.62
C ALA A 23 4.64 -4.48 3.75
N SER A 24 4.73 -3.89 4.93
CA SER A 24 4.20 -2.55 5.20
C SER A 24 5.28 -1.48 5.01
N TYR A 25 5.00 -0.47 4.20
CA TYR A 25 5.89 0.64 3.89
C TYR A 25 5.29 1.96 4.39
N SER A 26 6.14 2.87 4.87
CA SER A 26 5.68 4.19 5.31
C SER A 26 5.94 5.20 4.20
N LEU A 27 4.86 5.76 3.67
CA LEU A 27 4.87 6.87 2.74
C LEU A 27 4.77 8.17 3.53
N THR A 28 5.61 9.14 3.18
CA THR A 28 5.59 10.50 3.72
C THR A 28 5.71 11.50 2.59
N TRP A 29 5.07 12.66 2.72
CA TRP A 29 5.16 13.71 1.72
C TRP A 29 5.13 15.10 2.33
N THR A 30 5.61 16.07 1.56
CA THR A 30 5.53 17.48 1.92
C THR A 30 4.10 18.00 1.69
N ALA A 31 3.57 18.76 2.63
CA ALA A 31 2.26 19.38 2.49
C ALA A 31 2.21 20.36 1.31
N ASN A 32 1.16 20.28 0.49
CA ASN A 32 0.79 21.33 -0.46
C ASN A 32 0.22 22.53 0.32
N THR A 33 0.58 23.75 -0.10
CA THR A 33 0.24 25.02 0.57
C THR A 33 -0.94 25.74 -0.08
N GLU A 34 -1.57 25.16 -1.10
CA GLU A 34 -2.75 25.70 -1.75
C GLU A 34 -3.92 25.88 -0.74
N PRO A 35 -4.56 27.06 -0.68
CA PRO A 35 -5.59 27.35 0.31
C PRO A 35 -6.85 26.50 0.21
N ASP A 36 -7.15 26.00 -0.98
CA ASP A 36 -8.34 25.23 -1.34
C ASP A 36 -8.09 23.72 -1.40
N LEU A 37 -6.92 23.27 -0.95
CA LEU A 37 -6.58 21.86 -0.79
C LEU A 37 -7.60 21.15 0.13
N ALA A 38 -8.22 20.10 -0.39
CA ALA A 38 -9.10 19.22 0.36
C ALA A 38 -8.36 17.97 0.88
N GLY A 39 -7.40 17.45 0.12
CA GLY A 39 -6.66 16.25 0.53
C GLY A 39 -5.73 15.69 -0.53
N TYR A 40 -5.36 14.42 -0.36
CA TYR A 40 -4.45 13.71 -1.24
C TYR A 40 -5.03 12.37 -1.69
N LEU A 41 -4.79 12.01 -2.96
CA LEU A 41 -5.14 10.71 -3.52
C LEU A 41 -3.87 9.88 -3.72
N ILE A 42 -3.87 8.67 -3.17
CA ILE A 42 -2.73 7.76 -3.20
C ILE A 42 -2.96 6.72 -4.29
N TYR A 43 -1.95 6.55 -5.15
CA TYR A 43 -1.98 5.59 -6.25
C TYR A 43 -0.86 4.57 -6.16
N VAL A 44 -1.20 3.32 -6.48
CA VAL A 44 -0.25 2.21 -6.64
C VAL A 44 -0.49 1.53 -7.97
N ASN A 45 0.55 1.46 -8.81
CA ASN A 45 0.48 0.92 -10.17
C ASN A 45 -0.66 1.55 -10.98
N ASN A 46 -0.82 2.88 -10.88
CA ASN A 46 -1.89 3.66 -11.50
C ASN A 46 -3.32 3.35 -11.00
N ASN A 47 -3.48 2.52 -9.97
CA ASN A 47 -4.78 2.28 -9.34
C ASN A 47 -4.93 3.18 -8.13
N PHE A 48 -6.10 3.80 -7.99
CA PHE A 48 -6.48 4.52 -6.78
C PHE A 48 -6.53 3.53 -5.60
N VAL A 49 -5.89 3.91 -4.51
CA VAL A 49 -5.86 3.13 -3.26
C VAL A 49 -6.75 3.81 -2.23
N GLU A 50 -6.45 5.06 -1.90
CA GLU A 50 -7.14 5.77 -0.83
C GLU A 50 -7.03 7.29 -0.99
N ALA A 51 -8.03 7.99 -0.45
CA ALA A 51 -8.04 9.42 -0.29
C ALA A 51 -7.84 9.76 1.19
N VAL A 52 -6.92 10.67 1.49
CA VAL A 52 -6.59 11.09 2.85
C VAL A 52 -6.78 12.60 3.01
N ASP A 53 -7.05 13.04 4.24
CA ASP A 53 -7.26 14.45 4.57
C ASP A 53 -6.00 15.28 4.32
N LYS A 54 -6.15 16.58 4.02
CA LYS A 54 -5.06 17.52 3.77
C LYS A 54 -4.01 17.59 4.89
N ASP A 55 -4.42 17.30 6.13
CA ASP A 55 -3.53 17.35 7.31
C ASP A 55 -2.77 16.03 7.53
N GLN A 56 -3.13 14.97 6.79
CA GLN A 56 -2.42 13.70 6.82
C GLN A 56 -1.24 13.72 5.85
N LEU A 57 -0.02 13.65 6.38
CA LEU A 57 1.23 13.68 5.62
C LEU A 57 2.00 12.36 5.65
N THR A 58 1.36 11.31 6.19
CA THR A 58 1.91 9.97 6.22
C THR A 58 0.83 8.92 5.96
N TYR A 59 1.22 7.84 5.31
CA TYR A 59 0.35 6.72 5.03
C TYR A 59 1.13 5.41 5.12
N THR A 60 0.54 4.39 5.74
CA THR A 60 1.11 3.05 5.77
C THR A 60 0.53 2.26 4.61
N LEU A 61 1.39 1.89 3.67
CA LEU A 61 1.01 1.13 2.50
C LEU A 61 1.37 -0.35 2.68
N ASP A 62 0.38 -1.21 2.55
CA ASP A 62 0.54 -2.65 2.50
C ASP A 62 0.63 -3.12 1.04
N VAL A 63 1.82 -3.51 0.61
CA VAL A 63 2.02 -4.07 -0.74
C VAL A 63 2.38 -5.55 -0.65
N GLY A 64 1.68 -6.37 -1.44
CA GLY A 64 1.93 -7.81 -1.53
C GLY A 64 3.32 -8.16 -2.07
N ASP A 65 3.77 -9.36 -1.77
CA ASP A 65 5.16 -9.84 -1.88
C ASP A 65 5.79 -9.91 -3.29
N THR A 66 5.06 -9.65 -4.38
CA THR A 66 5.47 -10.15 -5.71
C THR A 66 5.56 -9.11 -6.84
N SER A 67 5.72 -7.81 -6.57
CA SER A 67 5.85 -6.83 -7.67
C SER A 67 6.68 -5.60 -7.33
N ILE A 68 7.29 -5.02 -8.38
CA ILE A 68 7.71 -3.62 -8.37
C ILE A 68 6.42 -2.80 -8.30
N ASN A 69 6.22 -2.04 -7.24
CA ASN A 69 5.09 -1.14 -7.10
C ASN A 69 5.53 0.28 -7.41
N VAL A 70 4.76 0.95 -8.26
CA VAL A 70 4.94 2.33 -8.69
C VAL A 70 3.95 3.20 -7.93
N ILE A 71 4.43 4.07 -7.05
CA ILE A 71 3.61 4.87 -6.14
C ILE A 71 3.74 6.35 -6.50
N PHE A 72 2.61 7.05 -6.54
CA PHE A 72 2.56 8.51 -6.67
C PHE A 72 1.32 9.05 -5.93
N ILE A 73 1.34 10.35 -5.65
CA ILE A 73 0.25 11.06 -4.98
C ILE A 73 -0.18 12.22 -5.88
N THR A 74 -1.46 12.56 -5.85
CA THR A 74 -2.01 13.83 -6.37
C THR A 74 -2.72 14.57 -5.24
N ALA A 75 -2.81 15.89 -5.38
CA ALA A 75 -3.66 16.72 -4.54
C ALA A 75 -5.06 16.82 -5.15
N ILE A 76 -6.06 16.99 -4.29
CA ILE A 76 -7.45 17.29 -4.70
C ILE A 76 -7.95 18.52 -3.95
N ASP A 77 -8.60 19.44 -4.65
CA ASP A 77 -9.21 20.64 -4.06
C ASP A 77 -10.67 20.40 -3.61
N TYR A 78 -11.27 21.37 -2.90
CA TYR A 78 -12.69 21.29 -2.48
C TYR A 78 -13.69 21.33 -3.65
N SER A 79 -13.24 21.68 -4.86
CA SER A 79 -14.04 21.66 -6.09
C SER A 79 -13.97 20.31 -6.80
N GLY A 80 -13.12 19.39 -6.34
CA GLY A 80 -12.88 18.08 -6.93
C GLY A 80 -11.88 18.06 -8.08
N ASN A 81 -11.09 19.13 -8.28
CA ASN A 81 -10.03 19.14 -9.27
C ASN A 81 -8.79 18.41 -8.73
N GLU A 82 -8.24 17.53 -9.56
CA GLU A 82 -7.03 16.76 -9.23
C GLU A 82 -5.79 17.40 -9.87
N SER A 83 -4.70 17.46 -9.11
CA SER A 83 -3.42 18.03 -9.56
C SER A 83 -2.67 17.13 -10.55
N GLU A 84 -1.52 17.61 -11.03
CA GLU A 84 -0.51 16.75 -11.63
C GLU A 84 0.04 15.72 -10.63
N LYS A 85 0.62 14.63 -11.14
CA LYS A 85 1.23 13.58 -10.33
C LYS A 85 2.51 14.10 -9.67
N SER A 86 2.73 13.71 -8.42
CA SER A 86 4.01 13.86 -7.74
C SER A 86 5.15 13.12 -8.46
N ASN A 87 6.37 13.26 -7.94
CA ASN A 87 7.43 12.31 -8.26
C ASN A 87 7.02 10.88 -7.89
N THR A 88 7.53 9.91 -8.62
CA THR A 88 7.22 8.49 -8.42
C THR A 88 8.20 7.85 -7.42
N ALA A 89 7.66 7.06 -6.49
CA ALA A 89 8.42 6.16 -5.65
C ALA A 89 8.30 4.71 -6.17
N PHE A 90 9.37 3.93 -6.03
CA PHE A 90 9.37 2.51 -6.40
C PHE A 90 9.59 1.66 -5.16
N ILE A 91 8.65 0.77 -4.86
CA ILE A 91 8.86 -0.28 -3.87
C ILE A 91 9.20 -1.56 -4.61
N ILE A 92 10.37 -2.11 -4.33
CA ILE A 92 10.81 -3.40 -4.85
C ILE A 92 10.78 -4.37 -3.69
N ASN A 93 9.72 -5.19 -3.62
CA ASN A 93 9.68 -6.31 -2.70
C ASN A 93 10.66 -7.37 -3.23
N LYS A 94 11.91 -7.29 -2.77
CA LYS A 94 12.90 -8.32 -3.06
C LYS A 94 12.47 -9.55 -2.27
N THR A 95 11.92 -10.55 -2.94
CA THR A 95 11.73 -11.88 -2.35
C THR A 95 13.08 -12.30 -1.79
N ALA A 96 13.19 -12.42 -0.47
CA ALA A 96 14.40 -12.90 0.17
C ALA A 96 14.58 -14.37 -0.18
N VAL A 97 15.18 -14.65 -1.34
CA VAL A 97 15.78 -15.96 -1.62
C VAL A 97 17.25 -15.91 -1.20
N VAL A 98 17.52 -15.56 0.06
CA VAL A 98 18.67 -16.08 0.82
C VAL A 98 18.32 -15.98 2.30
N ASN A 99 18.40 -17.10 3.03
CA ASN A 99 18.44 -17.14 4.49
C ASN A 99 19.69 -16.38 4.98
N ASP A 100 19.59 -15.07 5.09
CA ASP A 100 20.45 -14.24 5.94
C ASP A 100 19.48 -13.44 6.82
N GLY A 101 19.69 -13.43 8.13
CA GLY A 101 18.76 -12.92 9.14
C GLY A 101 18.60 -11.40 9.14
N ILE A 102 18.42 -10.79 7.97
CA ILE A 102 18.18 -9.37 7.78
C ILE A 102 16.67 -9.17 7.74
N GLU A 103 16.13 -8.63 8.83
CA GLU A 103 14.78 -8.07 8.88
C GLU A 103 14.61 -7.05 7.74
N PRO A 104 13.53 -7.10 6.95
CA PRO A 104 13.35 -6.19 5.82
C PRO A 104 13.44 -4.75 6.31
N THR A 105 14.40 -4.00 5.79
CA THR A 105 14.64 -2.61 6.17
C THR A 105 13.44 -1.76 5.78
N LYS A 106 12.79 -1.12 6.77
CA LYS A 106 11.69 -0.17 6.56
C LYS A 106 12.15 0.96 5.64
N VAL A 107 11.75 0.93 4.36
CA VAL A 107 12.03 2.02 3.42
C VAL A 107 11.10 3.19 3.78
N GLN A 108 11.68 4.32 4.16
CA GLN A 108 10.98 5.60 4.29
C GLN A 108 10.97 6.27 2.92
N LEU A 109 9.79 6.56 2.39
CA LEU A 109 9.63 7.23 1.10
C LEU A 109 9.22 8.68 1.33
N SER A 110 9.96 9.62 0.74
CA SER A 110 9.62 11.04 0.72
C SER A 110 9.17 11.44 -0.68
N ILE A 111 7.91 11.84 -0.81
CA ILE A 111 7.33 12.37 -2.05
C ILE A 111 7.21 13.90 -1.94
N ILE A 112 7.60 14.60 -3.00
CA ILE A 112 7.46 16.05 -3.14
C ILE A 112 6.33 16.31 -4.14
N ILE A 113 5.35 17.09 -3.73
CA ILE A 113 4.28 17.62 -4.59
C ILE A 113 4.74 19.02 -5.01
N GLN A 114 4.72 19.32 -6.31
CA GLN A 114 5.03 20.65 -6.86
C GLN A 114 3.74 21.39 -7.20
#